data_AF-A0A958GJN4-F1
#
_entry.id   AF-A0A958GJN4-F1
#
_cell.length_a   1.000
_cell.length_b   1.000
_cell.length_c   1.000
_cell.angle_alpha   90.00
_cell.angle_beta   90.00
_cell.angle_gamma   90.00
#
_symmetry.space_group_name_H-M   'P 1'
#
loop_
_entity.id
_entity.type
_entity.pdbx_description
1 polymer ?
#
loop_
_entity_poly.entity_id
_entity_poly.type
_entity_poly.pdbx_seq_one_letter_code
_entity_poly.pdbx_strand_id
1 'polypeptide(L)' 'MQFHTLSRKQKRLNFWTQFLEHEVHNDSLRLNMSDELKVLRNLLARCWEAQSVSNEDLSSIVDQERKLEQLAQEARLSAR' A
#
# COMPACT_ATOMS: atom_id res chain seq x y z
N MET A 1 -0.85 -7.04 -21.24
CA MET A 1 -1.27 -5.82 -20.49
C MET A 1 -1.16 -5.95 -18.95
N GLN A 2 -0.68 -7.06 -18.37
CA GLN A 2 -0.72 -7.28 -16.91
C GLN A 2 0.56 -6.82 -16.15
N PHE A 3 1.75 -6.99 -16.74
CA PHE A 3 3.02 -6.62 -16.08
C PHE A 3 3.18 -5.11 -15.81
N HIS A 4 2.67 -4.25 -16.69
CA HIS A 4 2.72 -2.80 -16.47
C HIS A 4 1.86 -2.36 -15.28
N THR A 5 0.76 -3.07 -15.00
CA THR A 5 -0.10 -2.80 -13.84
C THR A 5 0.64 -3.14 -12.55
N LEU A 6 1.23 -4.33 -12.45
CA LEU A 6 2.01 -4.73 -11.27
C LEU A 6 3.21 -3.82 -11.03
N SER A 7 3.92 -3.41 -12.08
CA SER A 7 5.03 -2.45 -11.96
C SER A 7 4.57 -1.11 -11.36
N ARG A 8 3.41 -0.58 -11.79
CA ARG A 8 2.83 0.65 -11.22
C ARG A 8 2.47 0.48 -9.75
N LYS A 9 1.89 -0.67 -9.38
CA LYS A 9 1.54 -0.98 -7.99
C LYS A 9 2.76 -1.13 -7.09
N GLN A 10 3.84 -1.74 -7.60
CA GLN A 10 5.11 -1.81 -6.90
C GLN A 10 5.72 -0.42 -6.63
N LYS A 11 5.62 0.51 -7.59
CA LYS A 11 6.04 1.90 -7.36
C LYS A 11 5.22 2.57 -6.26
N ARG A 12 3.90 2.33 -6.22
CA ARG A 12 3.04 2.85 -5.14
C ARG A 12 3.39 2.26 -3.78
N LEU A 13 3.69 0.95 -3.69
CA LEU A 13 4.16 0.34 -2.45
C LEU A 13 5.46 1.00 -1.94
N ASN A 14 6.41 1.28 -2.83
CA ASN A 14 7.66 1.95 -2.47
C ASN A 14 7.40 3.37 -1.97
N PHE A 15 6.53 4.13 -2.65
CA PHE A 15 6.12 5.46 -2.20
C PHE A 15 5.56 5.43 -0.77
N TRP A 16 4.65 4.50 -0.48
CA TRP A 16 4.07 4.40 0.87
C TRP A 16 5.06 3.97 1.93
N THR A 17 6.03 3.10 1.57
CA THR A 17 7.11 2.71 2.47
C THR A 17 7.96 3.93 2.87
N GLN A 18 8.31 4.77 1.90
CA GLN A 18 9.03 6.02 2.16
C GLN A 18 8.19 7.01 2.96
N PHE A 19 6.90 7.16 2.64
CA PHE A 19 5.99 8.02 3.40
C PHE A 19 5.91 7.59 4.87
N LEU A 20 5.78 6.29 5.14
CA LEU A 20 5.76 5.76 6.50
C LEU A 20 7.04 6.11 7.28
N GLU A 21 8.20 6.02 6.62
CA GLU A 21 9.50 6.27 7.24
C GLU A 21 9.73 7.75 7.57
N HIS A 22 9.24 8.66 6.72
CA HIS A 22 9.59 10.08 6.79
C HIS A 22 8.48 11.00 7.30
N GLU A 23 7.21 10.65 7.08
CA GLU A 23 6.08 11.56 7.28
C GLU A 23 5.16 11.13 8.43
N VAL A 24 5.29 9.89 8.91
CA VAL A 24 4.43 9.34 9.98
C VAL A 24 5.23 9.22 11.28
N HIS A 25 5.00 10.18 12.18
CA HIS A 25 5.67 10.24 13.49
C HIS A 25 4.83 9.69 14.65
N ASN A 26 3.54 9.45 14.44
CA ASN A 26 2.67 8.84 15.44
C ASN A 26 2.85 7.30 15.42
N ASP A 27 3.25 6.73 16.56
CA ASP A 27 3.55 5.29 16.66
C ASP A 27 2.37 4.39 16.34
N SER A 28 1.15 4.77 16.76
CA SER A 28 -0.06 4.00 16.48
C SER A 28 -0.39 4.00 14.99
N LEU A 29 -0.32 5.18 14.34
CA LEU A 29 -0.53 5.29 12.90
C LEU A 29 0.56 4.59 12.11
N ARG A 30 1.81 4.66 12.60
CA ARG A 30 2.96 3.98 12.00
C ARG A 30 2.77 2.47 12.03
N LEU A 31 2.29 1.91 13.15
CA LEU A 31 2.00 0.48 13.28
C LEU A 31 0.89 0.05 12.31
N ASN A 32 -0.24 0.77 12.31
CA ASN A 32 -1.38 0.50 11.43
C ASN A 32 -0.96 0.57 9.95
N MET A 33 -0.26 1.63 9.55
CA MET A 33 0.19 1.80 8.18
C MET A 33 1.24 0.76 7.77
N SER A 34 2.11 0.34 8.70
CA SER A 34 3.06 -0.77 8.46
C SER A 34 2.35 -2.08 8.17
N ASP A 35 1.30 -2.40 8.92
CA ASP A 35 0.54 -3.63 8.73
C ASP A 35 -0.24 -3.62 7.42
N GLU A 36 -0.88 -2.50 7.08
CA GLU A 36 -1.54 -2.33 5.78
C GLU A 36 -0.52 -2.41 4.61
N LEU A 37 0.73 -1.95 4.79
CA LEU A 37 1.79 -2.10 3.78
C LEU A 37 2.23 -3.56 3.60
N LYS A 38 2.30 -4.34 4.68
CA LYS A 38 2.60 -5.78 4.59
C LYS A 38 1.53 -6.51 3.80
N VAL A 39 0.25 -6.19 4.03
CA VAL A 39 -0.87 -6.77 3.28
C VAL A 39 -0.74 -6.46 1.79
N LEU A 40 -0.49 -5.19 1.43
CA LEU A 40 -0.29 -4.79 0.03
C LEU A 40 0.90 -5.51 -0.62
N ARG A 41 2.03 -5.62 0.11
CA ARG A 41 3.23 -6.32 -0.37
C ARG A 41 2.94 -7.80 -0.65
N ASN A 42 2.23 -8.47 0.25
CA ASN A 42 1.88 -9.88 0.10
C ASN A 42 0.91 -10.11 -1.06
N LEU A 43 -0.07 -9.23 -1.26
CA LEU A 43 -0.98 -9.27 -2.42
C LEU A 43 -0.20 -9.15 -3.74
N LEU A 44 0.74 -8.20 -3.82
CA LEU A 44 1.56 -8.01 -5.01
C LEU A 44 2.51 -9.18 -5.26
N ALA A 45 3.12 -9.73 -4.21
CA ALA A 45 3.97 -10.92 -4.31
C ALA A 45 3.17 -12.11 -4.84
N ARG A 46 1.98 -12.36 -4.28
CA ARG A 46 1.07 -13.43 -4.75
C ARG A 46 0.70 -13.28 -6.22
N CYS A 47 0.35 -12.06 -6.65
CA CYS A 47 0.05 -11.77 -8.06
C CYS A 47 1.25 -12.01 -8.97
N TRP A 48 2.45 -11.66 -8.50
CA TRP A 48 3.70 -11.85 -9.24
C TRP A 48 4.04 -13.34 -9.40
N GLU A 49 3.96 -14.11 -8.32
CA GLU A 49 4.19 -15.55 -8.30
C GLU A 49 3.19 -16.30 -9.20
N ALA A 50 1.91 -15.90 -9.14
CA ALA A 50 0.87 -16.44 -10.00
C ALA A 50 0.99 -15.98 -11.47
N GLN A 51 1.89 -15.05 -11.78
CA GLN A 51 2.06 -14.38 -13.09
C GLN A 51 0.73 -13.90 -13.70
N SER A 52 -0.25 -13.62 -12.84
CA SER A 52 -1.61 -13.31 -13.23
C SER A 52 -2.23 -12.42 -12.16
N VAL A 53 -3.20 -11.63 -12.59
CA VAL A 53 -3.88 -10.66 -11.75
C VAL A 53 -5.35 -10.79 -12.03
N SER A 54 -6.11 -11.32 -11.07
CA SER A 54 -7.56 -11.41 -11.17
C SER A 54 -8.23 -10.05 -10.89
N ASN A 55 -9.51 -9.92 -11.24
CA ASN A 55 -10.27 -8.72 -10.88
C ASN A 55 -10.43 -8.58 -9.36
N GLU A 56 -10.49 -9.69 -8.63
CA GLU A 56 -10.56 -9.70 -7.17
C GLU A 56 -9.24 -9.22 -6.55
N ASP A 57 -8.09 -9.64 -7.10
CA ASP A 57 -6.78 -9.13 -6.68
C ASP A 57 -6.67 -7.63 -6.96
N LEU A 58 -7.14 -7.17 -8.11
CA LEU A 58 -7.17 -5.74 -8.43
C LEU A 58 -8.04 -4.95 -7.44
N SER A 59 -9.23 -5.45 -7.13
CA SER A 59 -10.10 -4.82 -6.14
C SER A 59 -9.41 -4.75 -4.78
N SER A 60 -8.85 -5.88 -4.32
CA SER A 60 -8.13 -5.97 -3.04
C SER A 60 -6.97 -4.99 -2.98
N ILE A 61 -6.17 -4.88 -4.06
CA ILE A 61 -5.06 -3.93 -4.16
C ILE A 61 -5.56 -2.48 -4.09
N VAL A 62 -6.64 -2.15 -4.80
CA VAL A 62 -7.20 -0.79 -4.81
C VAL A 62 -7.77 -0.42 -3.44
N ASP A 63 -8.49 -1.32 -2.79
CA ASP A 63 -9.03 -1.10 -1.45
C ASP A 63 -7.90 -0.90 -0.44
N GLN A 64 -6.82 -1.67 -0.58
CA GLN A 64 -5.63 -1.52 0.24
C GLN A 64 -4.93 -0.16 0.03
N GLU A 65 -4.83 0.31 -1.21
CA GLU A 65 -4.29 1.64 -1.51
C GLU A 65 -5.16 2.75 -0.91
N ARG A 66 -6.49 2.60 -0.90
CA ARG A 66 -7.41 3.57 -0.28
C ARG A 66 -7.22 3.65 1.23
N LYS A 67 -7.05 2.53 1.92
CA LYS A 67 -6.76 2.52 3.36
C LYS A 67 -5.46 3.26 3.69
N LEU A 68 -4.41 3.03 2.88
CA LEU A 68 -3.14 3.75 3.03
C LEU A 68 -3.30 5.26 2.80
N GLU A 69 -4.14 5.67 1.84
CA GLU A 69 -4.48 7.09 1.63
C GLU A 69 -5.22 7.69 2.83
N GLN A 70 -6.14 6.96 3.46
CA GLN A 70 -6.85 7.41 4.66
C GLN A 70 -5.89 7.60 5.84
N LEU A 71 -5.04 6.61 6.13
CA LEU A 71 -4.04 6.71 7.20
C LEU A 71 -3.05 7.85 6.94
N ALA A 72 -2.70 8.12 5.68
CA ALA A 72 -1.85 9.25 5.33
C ALA A 72 -2.54 10.60 5.56
N GLN A 73 -3.84 10.70 5.31
CA GLN A 73 -4.62 11.91 5.64
C GLN A 73 -4.69 12.10 7.15
N GLU A 74 -4.95 11.04 7.91
CA GLU A 74 -4.96 11.06 9.37
C GLU A 74 -3.60 11.51 9.93
N ALA A 75 -2.50 10.96 9.41
CA ALA A 75 -1.15 11.36 9.82
C ALA A 75 -0.92 12.87 9.59
N ARG A 76 -1.31 13.40 8.44
CA ARG A 76 -1.19 14.83 8.11
C ARG A 76 -2.05 15.73 9.00
N LEU A 77 -3.24 15.26 9.39
CA LEU A 77 -4.13 15.99 10.29
C LEU A 77 -3.60 15.97 11.72
N SER A 78 -3.03 14.84 12.16
CA SER A 78 -2.46 14.68 13.50
C SER A 78 -1.14 15.43 13.71
N ALA A 79 -0.46 15.82 12.63
CA ALA A 79 0.76 16.61 12.65
C ALA A 79 0.51 18.13 12.73
N ARG A 80 -0.76 18.57 12.69
CA ARG A 80 -1.18 19.97 12.87
C ARG A 80 -1.61 20.22 14.31
#